data_AF-A0A1G0B7M9-F1
#
_entry.id   AF-A0A1G0B7M9-F1
#
_cell.length_a   1.000
_cell.length_b   1.000
_cell.length_c   1.000
_cell.angle_alpha   90.00
_cell.angle_beta   90.00
_cell.angle_gamma   90.00
#
_symmetry.space_group_name_H-M   'P 1'
#
loop_
_entity.id
_entity.type
_entity.pdbx_description
1 polymer ?
#
loop_
_entity_poly.entity_id
_entity_poly.type
_entity_poly.pdbx_seq_one_letter_code
_entity_poly.pdbx_strand_id
1 'polypeptide(L)'
;MQLTDRKQESGSWGAIAIAPDSYLHCVALPHAEQSEYGLRATARSLSPTGKQSGSALVISLIILIILMLLGITAMNISDTQYKLAGNLQFENMAMNNAETAVIAAEQWLETNAAATPSASAVPTPFDPFAITDPYTIGYVSTNASPLAGVGLDCFDPSNEHNFDCVHTYLITARGEGGRGATKFVQVYYAVPLK
;
A
#
# COMPACT_ATOMS: atom_id res chain seq x y z
N MET A 1 -26.95 19.64 -46.42
CA MET A 1 -26.08 20.46 -45.55
C MET A 1 -25.39 19.48 -44.61
N GLN A 2 -24.39 18.77 -45.14
CA GLN A 2 -22.95 18.98 -44.92
C GLN A 2 -22.53 18.77 -43.46
N LEU A 3 -21.59 17.82 -43.34
CA LEU A 3 -20.97 17.23 -42.15
C LEU A 3 -19.98 18.19 -41.46
N THR A 4 -19.35 17.67 -40.39
CA THR A 4 -18.04 18.06 -39.80
C THR A 4 -18.09 19.15 -38.72
N ASP A 5 -17.30 19.14 -37.64
CA ASP A 5 -16.21 18.26 -37.21
C ASP A 5 -15.96 18.40 -35.70
N ARG A 6 -15.23 17.43 -35.12
CA ARG A 6 -14.65 17.47 -33.78
C ARG A 6 -13.43 18.41 -33.76
N LYS A 7 -13.24 19.13 -32.66
CA LYS A 7 -11.92 19.69 -32.31
C LYS A 7 -11.62 19.47 -30.83
N GLN A 8 -10.77 18.48 -30.56
CA GLN A 8 -10.11 18.27 -29.28
C GLN A 8 -8.70 18.86 -29.38
N GLU A 9 -8.37 19.81 -28.52
CA GLU A 9 -7.00 20.29 -28.26
C GLU A 9 -6.40 19.34 -27.19
N SER A 10 -5.43 18.47 -27.49
CA SER A 10 -4.01 18.67 -27.80
C SER A 10 -3.20 19.35 -26.67
N GLY A 11 -2.79 18.56 -25.68
CA GLY A 11 -1.67 18.87 -24.79
C GLY A 11 -0.40 18.09 -25.20
N SER A 12 0.68 18.85 -25.40
CA SER A 12 2.13 18.50 -25.43
C SER A 12 2.47 17.21 -24.66
N TRP A 13 3.34 16.30 -25.14
CA TRP A 13 4.80 16.43 -25.20
C TRP A 13 5.43 15.55 -26.29
N GLY A 14 6.55 16.03 -26.84
CA GLY A 14 7.15 15.58 -28.09
C GLY A 14 7.86 14.23 -28.08
N ALA A 15 7.76 13.56 -29.22
CA ALA A 15 8.70 12.55 -29.69
C ALA A 15 9.20 13.00 -31.07
N ILE A 16 10.47 13.40 -31.12
CA ILE A 16 11.20 13.65 -32.37
C ILE A 16 11.63 12.28 -32.90
N ALA A 17 10.99 11.85 -33.99
CA ALA A 17 11.50 10.80 -34.86
C ALA A 17 11.55 11.37 -36.28
N ILE A 18 12.74 11.76 -36.70
CA ILE A 18 13.03 12.15 -38.09
C ILE A 18 13.44 10.88 -38.82
N ALA A 19 12.55 10.35 -39.65
CA ALA A 19 12.90 9.41 -40.70
C ALA A 19 12.78 10.16 -42.04
N PRO A 20 13.82 10.19 -42.88
CA PRO A 20 13.65 10.49 -44.29
C PRO A 20 13.51 9.17 -45.07
N ASP A 21 12.37 9.07 -45.75
CA ASP A 21 12.19 8.28 -46.97
C ASP A 21 13.38 8.44 -47.91
N SER A 22 13.75 7.37 -48.62
CA SER A 22 14.08 7.42 -50.05
C SER A 22 14.36 6.02 -50.62
N TYR A 23 13.38 5.55 -51.40
CA TYR A 23 13.47 4.62 -52.52
C TYR A 23 14.83 4.56 -53.22
N LEU A 24 15.37 3.36 -53.50
CA LEU A 24 15.98 3.02 -54.81
C LEU A 24 16.34 1.52 -54.95
N HIS A 25 15.72 0.88 -55.96
CA HIS A 25 16.29 -0.10 -56.91
C HIS A 25 17.11 -1.30 -56.38
N CYS A 26 16.49 -2.49 -56.44
CA CYS A 26 17.20 -3.74 -56.71
C CYS A 26 17.31 -3.94 -58.23
N VAL A 27 18.46 -3.59 -58.82
CA VAL A 27 18.86 -4.03 -60.16
C VAL A 27 19.80 -5.22 -60.00
N ALA A 28 19.43 -6.35 -60.59
CA ALA A 28 20.33 -7.47 -60.80
C ALA A 28 21.37 -7.12 -61.88
N LEU A 29 22.62 -7.56 -61.73
CA LEU A 29 23.36 -8.36 -62.73
C LEU A 29 24.76 -8.75 -62.19
N PRO A 30 25.31 -9.88 -62.67
CA PRO A 30 26.52 -10.52 -62.15
C PRO A 30 27.76 -10.03 -62.88
N HIS A 31 28.87 -9.84 -62.17
CA HIS A 31 30.20 -9.84 -62.77
C HIS A 31 31.17 -10.56 -61.84
N ALA A 32 31.61 -11.72 -62.31
CA ALA A 32 32.76 -12.43 -61.79
C ALA A 32 34.01 -11.59 -62.06
N GLU A 33 34.81 -11.35 -61.03
CA GLU A 33 36.24 -11.12 -61.19
C GLU A 33 36.96 -11.75 -60.00
N GLN A 34 37.68 -12.84 -60.30
CA GLN A 34 38.61 -13.48 -59.38
C GLN A 34 39.80 -12.55 -59.17
N SER A 35 40.07 -12.14 -57.93
CA SER A 35 41.35 -11.53 -57.58
C SER A 35 41.73 -11.89 -56.14
N GLU A 36 42.69 -12.80 -56.06
CA GLU A 36 43.68 -12.98 -54.99
C GLU A 36 43.23 -12.80 -53.53
N TYR A 37 42.74 -13.89 -52.93
CA TYR A 37 42.81 -14.10 -51.48
C TYR A 37 44.28 -14.38 -51.08
N GLY A 38 45.06 -13.32 -51.05
CA GLY A 38 46.47 -13.30 -50.62
C GLY A 38 46.67 -12.52 -49.32
N LEU A 39 45.74 -12.56 -48.36
CA LEU A 39 45.97 -11.96 -47.06
C LEU A 39 46.70 -12.96 -46.17
N ARG A 40 48.04 -12.87 -46.20
CA ARG A 40 48.92 -13.49 -45.20
C ARG A 40 48.48 -13.05 -43.80
N ALA A 41 47.67 -13.89 -43.16
CA ALA A 41 47.45 -13.80 -41.73
C ALA A 41 48.79 -14.11 -41.05
N THR A 42 49.56 -13.07 -40.71
CA THR A 42 50.59 -13.20 -39.67
C THR A 42 49.86 -13.31 -38.33
N ALA A 43 49.29 -14.49 -38.08
CA ALA A 43 48.91 -14.89 -36.75
C ALA A 43 50.20 -15.03 -35.94
N ARG A 44 50.61 -13.93 -35.29
CA ARG A 44 51.67 -14.00 -34.29
C ARG A 44 51.10 -14.78 -33.12
N SER A 45 51.48 -16.06 -33.05
CA SER A 45 51.23 -16.93 -31.92
C SER A 45 51.74 -16.25 -30.65
N LEU A 46 50.82 -15.76 -29.83
CA LEU A 46 51.10 -15.43 -28.44
C LEU A 46 51.11 -16.76 -27.69
N SER A 47 52.27 -17.39 -27.60
CA SER A 47 52.47 -18.58 -26.77
C SER A 47 52.33 -18.16 -25.30
N PRO A 48 51.34 -18.64 -24.53
CA PRO A 48 51.37 -18.47 -23.08
C PRO A 48 52.21 -19.62 -22.50
N THR A 49 53.54 -19.58 -22.70
CA THR A 49 54.46 -20.46 -21.98
C THR A 49 54.91 -19.76 -20.71
N GLY A 50 54.04 -19.83 -19.71
CA GLY A 50 54.40 -19.70 -18.30
C GLY A 50 53.69 -20.85 -17.60
N LYS A 51 54.43 -21.68 -16.88
CA LYS A 51 53.90 -22.80 -16.09
C LYS A 51 52.94 -22.26 -15.02
N GLN A 52 51.68 -22.03 -15.37
CA GLN A 52 50.61 -21.67 -14.45
C GLN A 52 50.08 -22.96 -13.85
N SER A 53 50.48 -23.25 -12.62
CA SER A 53 49.98 -24.40 -11.87
C SER A 53 49.73 -23.98 -10.43
N GLY A 54 48.49 -24.17 -9.97
CA GLY A 54 48.11 -24.13 -8.56
C GLY A 54 47.17 -22.99 -8.17
N SER A 55 47.44 -21.74 -8.59
CA SER A 55 46.75 -20.56 -8.02
C SER A 55 45.30 -20.39 -8.49
N ALA A 56 44.97 -20.75 -9.72
CA ALA A 56 43.63 -20.58 -10.28
C ALA A 56 42.56 -21.36 -9.50
N LEU A 57 42.88 -22.58 -9.04
CA LEU A 57 41.96 -23.43 -8.27
C LEU A 57 41.73 -22.89 -6.85
N VAL A 58 42.75 -22.28 -6.24
CA VAL A 58 42.62 -21.65 -4.92
C VAL A 58 41.78 -20.39 -5.00
N ILE A 59 42.00 -19.56 -6.02
CA ILE A 59 41.22 -18.33 -6.24
C ILE A 59 39.75 -18.66 -6.55
N SER A 60 39.49 -19.66 -7.39
CA SER A 60 38.12 -20.08 -7.69
C SER A 60 37.40 -20.63 -6.45
N LEU A 61 38.09 -21.39 -5.59
CA LEU A 61 37.52 -21.88 -4.32
C LEU A 61 37.15 -20.72 -3.38
N ILE A 62 38.02 -19.71 -3.26
CA ILE A 62 37.75 -18.52 -2.43
C ILE A 62 36.54 -17.76 -2.96
N ILE A 63 36.50 -17.50 -4.27
CA ILE A 63 35.37 -16.79 -4.90
C ILE A 63 34.07 -17.59 -4.70
N LEU A 64 34.11 -18.91 -4.87
CA LEU A 64 32.94 -19.77 -4.70
C LEU A 64 32.44 -19.74 -3.26
N ILE A 65 33.33 -19.76 -2.26
CA ILE A 65 32.95 -19.62 -0.84
C ILE A 65 32.34 -18.24 -0.57
N ILE A 66 32.91 -17.17 -1.11
CA ILE A 66 32.34 -15.82 -0.95
C ILE A 66 30.94 -15.76 -1.55
N LEU A 67 30.75 -16.27 -2.77
CA LEU A 67 29.44 -16.34 -3.42
C LEU A 67 28.45 -17.20 -2.62
N MET A 68 28.92 -18.30 -2.03
CA MET A 68 28.09 -19.15 -1.17
C MET A 68 27.60 -18.40 0.07
N LEU A 69 28.48 -17.66 0.74
CA LEU A 69 28.12 -16.86 1.91
C LEU A 69 27.13 -15.75 1.54
N LEU A 70 27.36 -15.06 0.43
CA LEU A 70 26.42 -14.07 -0.10
C LEU A 70 25.05 -14.71 -0.41
N GLY A 71 25.06 -15.89 -1.04
CA GLY A 71 23.85 -16.66 -1.33
C GLY A 71 23.07 -17.03 -0.05
N ILE A 72 23.75 -17.54 0.97
CA ILE A 72 23.13 -17.89 2.27
C ILE A 72 22.56 -16.65 2.94
N THR A 73 23.28 -15.52 2.96
CA THR A 73 22.77 -14.28 3.57
C THR A 73 21.50 -13.79 2.86
N ALA A 74 21.45 -13.86 1.52
CA ALA A 74 20.27 -13.49 0.75
C ALA A 74 19.07 -14.40 1.06
N MET A 75 19.29 -15.72 1.20
CA MET A 75 18.23 -16.66 1.58
C MET A 75 17.64 -16.36 2.98
N ASN A 76 18.51 -16.09 3.96
CA ASN A 76 18.06 -15.75 5.32
C ASN A 76 17.19 -14.47 5.37
N ILE A 77 17.53 -13.48 4.54
CA ILE A 77 16.73 -12.26 4.40
C ILE A 77 15.33 -12.59 3.84
N SER A 78 15.26 -13.40 2.79
CA SER A 78 14.00 -13.84 2.19
C SER A 78 13.10 -14.59 3.18
N ASP A 79 13.67 -15.50 3.97
CA ASP A 79 12.91 -16.24 4.99
C ASP A 79 12.33 -15.31 6.07
N THR A 80 13.09 -14.30 6.46
CA THR A 80 12.65 -13.29 7.44
C THR A 80 11.52 -12.43 6.86
N GLN A 81 11.67 -11.97 5.61
CA GLN A 81 10.63 -11.20 4.91
C GLN A 81 9.34 -12.02 4.73
N TYR A 82 9.44 -13.32 4.46
CA TYR A 82 8.27 -14.20 4.34
C TYR A 82 7.50 -14.30 5.66
N LYS A 83 8.19 -14.46 6.78
CA LYS A 83 7.56 -14.49 8.11
C LYS A 83 6.92 -13.15 8.47
N LEU A 84 7.58 -12.04 8.14
CA LEU A 84 7.03 -10.70 8.32
C LEU A 84 5.79 -10.48 7.44
N ALA A 85 5.81 -10.89 6.18
CA ALA A 85 4.67 -10.82 5.29
C ALA A 85 3.47 -11.62 5.84
N GLY A 86 3.71 -12.82 6.37
CA GLY A 86 2.67 -13.60 7.03
C GLY A 86 2.11 -12.93 8.29
N ASN A 87 2.97 -12.33 9.12
CA ASN A 87 2.51 -11.60 10.31
C ASN A 87 1.71 -10.35 9.94
N LEU A 88 2.20 -9.56 8.98
CA LEU A 88 1.50 -8.38 8.46
C LEU A 88 0.15 -8.76 7.86
N GLN A 89 0.05 -9.91 7.18
CA GLN A 89 -1.22 -10.40 6.66
C GLN A 89 -2.25 -10.62 7.79
N PHE A 90 -1.87 -11.30 8.88
CA PHE A 90 -2.77 -11.53 10.01
C PHE A 90 -3.16 -10.24 10.73
N GLU A 91 -2.21 -9.31 10.87
CA GLU A 91 -2.44 -7.99 11.44
C GLU A 91 -3.42 -7.16 10.59
N ASN A 92 -3.26 -7.14 9.27
CA ASN A 92 -4.18 -6.47 8.36
C ASN A 92 -5.57 -7.11 8.39
N MET A 93 -5.67 -8.44 8.46
CA MET A 93 -6.95 -9.13 8.62
C MET A 93 -7.65 -8.72 9.93
N ALA A 94 -6.92 -8.68 11.04
CA ALA A 94 -7.46 -8.25 12.33
C ALA A 94 -7.98 -6.80 12.24
N MET A 95 -7.24 -5.90 11.58
CA MET A 95 -7.67 -4.51 11.41
C MET A 95 -8.91 -4.37 10.53
N ASN A 96 -8.95 -5.06 9.38
CA ASN A 96 -10.13 -5.07 8.50
C ASN A 96 -11.38 -5.62 9.21
N ASN A 97 -11.22 -6.64 10.05
CA ASN A 97 -12.31 -7.18 10.86
C ASN A 97 -12.78 -6.17 11.93
N ALA A 98 -11.84 -5.43 12.54
CA ALA A 98 -12.19 -4.36 13.48
C ALA A 98 -12.96 -3.22 12.77
N GLU A 99 -12.53 -2.80 11.58
CA GLU A 99 -13.22 -1.79 10.77
C GLU A 99 -14.63 -2.24 10.39
N THR A 100 -14.80 -3.51 10.02
CA THR A 100 -16.12 -4.09 9.74
C THR A 100 -17.03 -4.04 10.98
N ALA A 101 -16.47 -4.30 12.16
CA ALA A 101 -17.22 -4.22 13.41
C ALA A 101 -17.58 -2.77 13.80
N VAL A 102 -16.74 -1.77 13.49
CA VAL A 102 -17.11 -0.35 13.64
C VAL A 102 -18.33 -0.03 12.78
N ILE A 103 -18.32 -0.41 11.50
CA ILE A 103 -19.45 -0.14 10.59
C ILE A 103 -20.75 -0.76 11.12
N ALA A 104 -20.69 -1.99 11.65
CA ALA A 104 -21.85 -2.63 12.26
C ALA A 104 -22.36 -1.88 13.51
N ALA A 105 -21.45 -1.32 14.32
CA ALA A 105 -21.80 -0.50 15.49
C ALA A 105 -22.45 0.83 15.08
N GLU A 106 -21.94 1.48 14.04
CA GLU A 106 -22.52 2.72 13.48
C GLU A 106 -23.94 2.47 12.98
N GLN A 107 -24.17 1.40 12.21
CA GLN A 107 -25.50 1.03 11.73
C GLN A 107 -26.47 0.75 12.89
N TRP A 108 -25.99 0.11 13.96
CA TRP A 108 -26.79 -0.10 15.16
C TRP A 108 -27.14 1.24 15.83
N LEU A 109 -26.19 2.17 15.91
CA LEU A 109 -26.42 3.52 16.44
C LEU A 109 -27.43 4.31 15.61
N GLU A 110 -27.37 4.27 14.28
CA GLU A 110 -28.35 4.96 13.43
C GLU A 110 -29.80 4.55 13.73
N THR A 111 -30.02 3.31 14.16
CA THR A 111 -31.35 2.79 14.46
C THR A 111 -31.74 2.99 15.94
N ASN A 112 -30.79 2.99 16.87
CA ASN A 112 -31.06 2.92 18.31
C ASN A 112 -30.64 4.18 19.12
N ALA A 113 -29.87 5.11 18.53
CA ALA A 113 -29.31 6.26 19.23
C ALA A 113 -30.33 7.34 19.64
N ALA A 114 -31.57 7.27 19.14
CA ALA A 114 -32.65 8.18 19.55
C ALA A 114 -33.16 7.93 20.98
N ALA A 115 -32.85 6.77 21.57
CA ALA A 115 -33.14 6.53 22.98
C ALA A 115 -32.07 7.22 23.82
N THR A 116 -32.45 8.27 24.55
CA THR A 116 -31.58 8.92 25.54
C THR A 116 -31.06 7.86 26.52
N PRO A 117 -29.77 7.52 26.46
CA PRO A 117 -29.20 6.62 27.44
C PRO A 117 -29.00 7.43 28.71
N SER A 118 -29.59 6.97 29.80
CA SER A 118 -29.28 7.50 31.13
C SER A 118 -27.77 7.42 31.32
N ALA A 119 -27.13 8.59 31.38
CA ALA A 119 -25.70 8.74 31.61
C ALA A 119 -25.34 8.05 32.93
N SER A 120 -24.88 6.82 32.86
CA SER A 120 -24.34 6.06 33.98
C SER A 120 -23.39 5.02 33.42
N ALA A 121 -22.27 5.49 32.93
CA ALA A 121 -20.96 5.01 33.34
C ALA A 121 -19.93 5.89 32.64
N VAL A 122 -19.24 6.73 33.44
CA VAL A 122 -17.84 7.00 33.12
C VAL A 122 -17.22 5.64 32.83
N PRO A 123 -16.58 5.40 31.67
CA PRO A 123 -15.93 4.13 31.45
C PRO A 123 -14.91 3.98 32.57
N THR A 124 -15.13 3.00 33.45
CA THR A 124 -14.05 2.32 34.19
C THR A 124 -12.91 2.10 33.20
N PRO A 125 -11.63 2.12 33.62
CA PRO A 125 -10.51 1.92 32.71
C PRO A 125 -10.82 0.72 31.82
N PHE A 126 -11.15 1.05 30.58
CA PHE A 126 -11.76 0.13 29.63
C PHE A 126 -10.66 -0.84 29.27
N ASP A 127 -10.80 -2.10 29.65
CA ASP A 127 -9.88 -3.15 29.28
C ASP A 127 -10.33 -3.73 27.95
N PRO A 128 -9.75 -3.29 26.81
CA PRO A 128 -10.16 -3.77 25.48
C PRO A 128 -10.06 -5.30 25.36
N PHE A 129 -9.25 -5.94 26.21
CA PHE A 129 -9.04 -7.38 26.23
C PHE A 129 -10.14 -8.21 26.91
N ALA A 130 -11.05 -7.61 27.69
CA ALA A 130 -12.19 -8.33 28.28
C ALA A 130 -13.38 -8.45 27.33
N ILE A 131 -13.31 -7.80 26.17
CA ILE A 131 -14.40 -7.74 25.21
C ILE A 131 -14.39 -8.98 24.33
N THR A 132 -15.38 -9.84 24.53
CA THR A 132 -15.61 -10.99 23.65
C THR A 132 -16.43 -10.60 22.42
N ASP A 133 -17.25 -9.55 22.53
CA ASP A 133 -18.07 -9.03 21.43
C ASP A 133 -17.24 -8.31 20.36
N PRO A 134 -17.70 -8.27 19.09
CA PRO A 134 -16.97 -7.62 18.00
C PRO A 134 -16.87 -6.10 18.20
N TYR A 135 -17.79 -5.48 18.93
CA TYR A 135 -17.74 -4.06 19.29
C TYR A 135 -18.48 -3.77 20.59
N THR A 136 -18.19 -2.62 21.17
CA THR A 136 -18.93 -2.05 22.29
C THR A 136 -19.05 -0.54 22.13
N ILE A 137 -20.11 0.02 22.70
CA ILE A 137 -20.50 1.42 22.54
C ILE A 137 -20.56 2.03 23.93
N GLY A 138 -19.66 2.98 24.18
CA GLY A 138 -19.65 3.81 25.38
C GLY A 138 -20.24 5.20 25.10
N TYR A 139 -20.76 5.84 26.15
CA TYR A 139 -21.24 7.21 26.08
C TYR A 139 -20.13 8.17 26.51
N VAL A 140 -19.87 9.18 25.69
CA VAL A 140 -18.87 10.21 25.99
C VAL A 140 -19.55 11.46 26.49
N SER A 141 -20.62 11.88 25.81
CA SER A 141 -21.40 13.05 26.18
C SER A 141 -22.83 12.92 25.66
N THR A 142 -23.80 13.38 26.44
CA THR A 142 -25.20 13.45 26.04
C THR A 142 -25.65 14.90 25.93
N ASN A 143 -26.49 15.20 24.93
CA ASN A 143 -27.07 16.54 24.73
C ASN A 143 -26.01 17.65 24.79
N ALA A 144 -24.88 17.45 24.12
CA ALA A 144 -23.80 18.44 24.09
C ALA A 144 -23.79 19.18 22.76
N SER A 145 -23.54 20.48 22.83
CA SER A 145 -23.42 21.30 21.63
C SER A 145 -21.96 21.19 21.17
N PRO A 146 -21.70 21.20 19.85
CA PRO A 146 -20.33 21.25 19.34
C PRO A 146 -19.59 22.54 19.74
N LEU A 147 -20.28 23.48 20.39
CA LEU A 147 -19.79 24.78 20.85
C LEU A 147 -19.79 24.91 22.39
N ALA A 148 -19.83 23.79 23.13
CA ALA A 148 -19.96 23.77 24.60
C ALA A 148 -18.86 24.49 25.43
N GLY A 149 -17.90 25.17 24.80
CA GLY A 149 -16.89 26.01 25.44
C GLY A 149 -17.05 27.52 25.24
N VAL A 150 -18.02 27.97 24.42
CA VAL A 150 -18.24 29.39 24.09
C VAL A 150 -19.58 29.93 24.58
N GLY A 151 -20.22 29.25 25.54
CA GLY A 151 -21.48 29.70 26.17
C GLY A 151 -22.73 29.44 25.31
N LEU A 152 -22.63 28.55 24.33
CA LEU A 152 -23.73 28.13 23.46
C LEU A 152 -24.03 26.66 23.74
N ASP A 153 -24.79 26.38 24.80
CA ASP A 153 -25.13 25.04 25.27
C ASP A 153 -26.50 24.57 24.73
N CYS A 154 -26.73 23.25 24.78
CA CYS A 154 -27.96 22.61 24.29
C CYS A 154 -29.22 22.96 25.09
N PHE A 155 -29.05 23.64 26.22
CA PHE A 155 -30.10 23.99 27.17
C PHE A 155 -29.88 25.42 27.66
N ASP A 156 -29.76 26.38 26.74
CA ASP A 156 -29.86 27.78 27.13
C ASP A 156 -31.32 28.10 27.49
N PRO A 157 -31.63 28.40 28.77
CA PRO A 157 -32.99 28.73 29.20
C PRO A 157 -33.52 30.05 28.60
N SER A 158 -32.68 30.84 27.93
CA SER A 158 -33.09 32.06 27.23
C SER A 158 -33.69 31.80 25.84
N ASN A 159 -33.66 30.55 25.34
CA ASN A 159 -34.40 30.09 24.17
C ASN A 159 -34.13 30.81 22.83
N GLU A 160 -33.09 31.65 22.73
CA GLU A 160 -32.80 32.38 21.49
C GLU A 160 -31.99 31.55 20.48
N HIS A 161 -31.39 30.44 20.93
CA HIS A 161 -30.56 29.60 20.08
C HIS A 161 -30.89 28.10 20.22
N ASN A 162 -31.74 27.62 19.31
CA ASN A 162 -31.97 26.20 19.08
C ASN A 162 -30.77 25.60 18.32
N PHE A 163 -29.74 25.15 19.05
CA PHE A 163 -28.57 24.51 18.44
C PHE A 163 -28.83 23.05 18.10
N ASP A 164 -28.13 22.57 17.06
CA ASP A 164 -28.14 21.16 16.65
C ASP A 164 -27.36 20.35 17.70
N CYS A 165 -28.10 19.87 18.70
CA CYS A 165 -27.57 19.16 19.85
C CYS A 165 -27.13 17.75 19.42
N VAL A 166 -26.00 17.23 19.91
CA VAL A 166 -25.54 15.89 19.55
C VAL A 166 -25.30 15.00 20.77
N HIS A 167 -25.59 13.70 20.60
CA HIS A 167 -25.08 12.64 21.45
C HIS A 167 -23.75 12.14 20.89
N THR A 168 -22.69 12.12 21.71
CA THR A 168 -21.38 11.58 21.32
C THR A 168 -21.12 10.23 21.98
N TYR A 169 -20.81 9.25 21.15
CA TYR A 169 -20.52 7.87 21.52
C TYR A 169 -19.06 7.56 21.22
N LEU A 170 -18.45 6.72 22.04
CA LEU A 170 -17.16 6.10 21.77
C LEU A 170 -17.44 4.64 21.36
N ILE A 171 -17.24 4.34 20.10
CA ILE A 171 -17.27 2.98 19.59
C ILE A 171 -15.88 2.41 19.80
N THR A 172 -15.79 1.25 20.45
CA THR A 172 -14.57 0.46 20.46
C THR A 172 -14.85 -0.88 19.80
N ALA A 173 -14.23 -1.10 18.66
CA ALA A 173 -14.32 -2.34 17.91
C ALA A 173 -13.09 -3.21 18.13
N ARG A 174 -13.31 -4.52 18.09
CA ARG A 174 -12.29 -5.56 18.20
C ARG A 174 -12.31 -6.39 16.93
N GLY A 175 -11.14 -6.58 16.34
CA GLY A 175 -10.96 -7.48 15.21
C GLY A 175 -9.93 -8.54 15.53
N GLU A 176 -10.28 -9.79 15.24
CA GLU A 176 -9.38 -10.93 15.36
C GLU A 176 -8.92 -11.39 13.98
N GLY A 177 -7.63 -11.63 13.83
CA GLY A 177 -7.00 -12.24 12.66
C GLY A 177 -6.51 -13.66 12.98
N GLY A 178 -5.84 -14.27 12.00
CA GLY A 178 -5.23 -15.59 12.18
C GLY A 178 -4.20 -15.60 13.31
N ARG A 179 -4.02 -16.78 13.93
CA ARG A 179 -3.02 -17.04 15.00
C ARG A 179 -3.17 -16.17 16.26
N GLY A 180 -4.38 -15.68 16.55
CA GLY A 180 -4.66 -14.88 17.73
C GLY A 180 -4.24 -13.40 17.62
N ALA A 181 -3.93 -12.92 16.41
CA ALA A 181 -3.73 -11.49 16.16
C ALA A 181 -5.00 -10.73 16.54
N THR A 182 -4.92 -9.75 17.43
CA THR A 182 -6.06 -8.95 17.87
C THR A 182 -5.74 -7.47 17.69
N LYS A 183 -6.67 -6.72 17.10
CA LYS A 183 -6.59 -5.27 16.95
C LYS A 183 -7.84 -4.59 17.47
N PHE A 184 -7.65 -3.37 17.95
CA PHE A 184 -8.71 -2.53 18.47
C PHE A 184 -8.74 -1.22 17.71
N VAL A 185 -9.94 -0.77 17.38
CA VAL A 185 -10.18 0.51 16.70
C VAL A 185 -11.18 1.29 17.55
N GLN A 186 -10.85 2.55 17.83
CA GLN A 186 -11.70 3.45 18.60
C GLN A 186 -12.11 4.64 17.74
N VAL A 187 -13.41 4.92 17.71
CA VAL A 187 -14.00 6.00 16.90
C VAL A 187 -15.02 6.76 17.73
N TYR A 188 -14.98 8.09 17.65
CA TYR A 188 -16.03 8.95 18.20
C TYR A 188 -17.11 9.15 17.13
N TYR A 189 -18.35 8.80 17.46
CA TYR A 189 -19.50 8.94 16.59
C TYR A 189 -20.52 9.88 17.22
N ALA A 190 -21.01 10.88 16.48
CA ALA A 190 -21.94 11.88 16.97
C ALA A 190 -23.28 11.78 16.23
N VAL A 191 -24.37 11.71 16.99
CA VAL A 191 -25.75 11.62 16.47
C VAL A 191 -26.51 12.89 16.82
N PRO A 192 -27.10 13.61 15.85
CA PRO A 192 -27.91 14.78 16.13
C PRO A 192 -29.25 14.41 16.79
N LEU A 193 -29.67 15.23 17.74
CA LEU A 193 -31.00 15.23 18.33
C LEU A 193 -31.96 15.89 17.33
N LYS A 194 -33.02 15.17 16.96
CA LYS A 194 -34.13 15.73 16.19
C LYS A 194 -35.21 16.28 17.09
#